data_AF-A0A0K8U5F0-F1
#
_entry.id   AF-A0A0K8U5F0-F1
#
_cell.length_a   1.000
_cell.length_b   1.000
_cell.length_c   1.000
_cell.angle_alpha   90.00
_cell.angle_beta   90.00
_cell.angle_gamma   90.00
#
_symmetry.space_group_name_H-M   'P 1'
#
loop_
_entity.id
_entity.type
_entity.pdbx_description
1 polymer ?
#
loop_
_entity_poly.entity_id
_entity_poly.type
_entity_poly.pdbx_seq_one_letter_code
_entity_poly.pdbx_strand_id
1 'polypeptide(L)'
;LDWAHCELILQQTARLHATSMILAQRDPDITKRLVDGMLCEKSIMKSDLFKQMFGVMLKYLANNAAGWPGFEKIAQKLHHFHDNFNIICARLADHREGDRFVVMNHGDLTVSNIMYAYDDPKQPKKPTRAIFVDFQVSF
;
A
#
# COMPACT_ATOMS: atom_id res chain seq x y z
N LEU A 1 9.34 14.64 -4.36
CA LEU A 1 10.26 14.37 -3.23
C LEU A 1 11.68 14.37 -3.76
N ASP A 2 12.64 14.88 -2.97
CA ASP A 2 14.06 14.74 -3.26
C ASP A 2 14.65 13.51 -2.56
N TRP A 3 15.94 13.26 -2.78
CA TRP A 3 16.65 12.13 -2.19
C TRP A 3 16.56 12.07 -0.66
N ALA A 4 16.73 13.20 0.04
CA ALA A 4 16.77 13.21 1.50
C ALA A 4 15.41 12.83 2.12
N HIS A 5 14.31 13.24 1.48
CA HIS A 5 12.97 12.83 1.90
C HIS A 5 12.75 11.33 1.62
N CYS A 6 13.08 10.86 0.42
CA CYS A 6 12.93 9.47 0.04
C CYS A 6 13.75 8.53 0.95
N GLU A 7 14.98 8.92 1.30
CA GLU A 7 15.83 8.16 2.22
C GLU A 7 15.18 7.98 3.59
N LEU A 8 14.61 9.06 4.17
CA LEU A 8 13.91 8.96 5.45
C LEU A 8 12.65 8.10 5.37
N ILE A 9 11.87 8.18 4.28
CA ILE A 9 10.71 7.29 4.07
C ILE A 9 11.17 5.83 4.09
N LEU A 10 12.18 5.48 3.29
CA LEU A 10 12.68 4.11 3.21
C LEU A 10 13.20 3.61 4.57
N GLN A 11 13.91 4.45 5.31
CA GLN A 11 14.38 4.11 6.67
C GLN A 11 13.21 3.87 7.63
N GLN A 12 12.16 4.69 7.59
CA GLN A 12 10.99 4.49 8.44
C GLN A 12 10.15 3.29 8.05
N THR A 13 9.99 3.01 6.74
CA THR A 13 9.36 1.79 6.25
C THR A 13 10.13 0.56 6.73
N ALA A 14 11.46 0.56 6.61
CA ALA A 14 12.29 -0.54 7.11
C ALA A 14 12.15 -0.73 8.64
N ARG A 15 12.09 0.36 9.41
CA ARG A 15 11.84 0.30 10.88
C ARG A 15 10.46 -0.25 11.20
N LEU A 16 9.42 0.18 10.50
CA LEU A 16 8.05 -0.34 10.66
C LEU A 16 8.02 -1.85 10.40
N HIS A 17 8.57 -2.27 9.26
CA HIS A 17 8.64 -3.68 8.88
C HIS A 17 9.41 -4.52 9.90
N ALA A 18 10.63 -4.13 10.27
CA ALA A 18 11.42 -4.86 11.25
C ALA A 18 10.74 -4.91 12.63
N THR A 19 10.15 -3.80 13.07
CA THR A 19 9.43 -3.75 14.36
C THR A 19 8.22 -4.66 14.35
N SER A 20 7.45 -4.69 13.26
CA SER A 20 6.28 -5.55 13.13
C SER A 20 6.64 -7.05 13.22
N MET A 21 7.77 -7.46 12.64
CA MET A 21 8.24 -8.84 12.74
C MET A 21 8.63 -9.21 14.16
N ILE A 22 9.36 -8.33 14.86
CA ILE A 22 9.73 -8.56 16.26
C ILE A 22 8.49 -8.56 17.16
N LEU A 23 7.52 -7.70 16.88
CA LEU A 23 6.25 -7.64 17.60
C LEU A 23 5.46 -8.93 17.43
N ALA A 24 5.35 -9.45 16.21
CA ALA A 24 4.71 -10.74 15.92
C ALA A 24 5.41 -11.93 16.61
N GLN A 25 6.74 -11.89 16.77
CA GLN A 25 7.47 -12.91 17.54
C GLN A 25 7.20 -12.85 19.04
N ARG A 26 7.04 -11.63 19.58
CA ARG A 26 6.80 -11.41 21.02
C ARG A 26 5.35 -11.64 21.43
N ASP A 27 4.42 -11.27 20.56
CA ASP A 27 2.98 -11.43 20.74
C ASP A 27 2.37 -11.96 19.44
N PRO A 28 2.34 -13.29 19.25
CA PRO A 28 1.77 -13.89 18.05
C PRO A 28 0.29 -13.56 17.84
N ASP A 29 -0.46 -13.28 18.92
CA ASP A 29 -1.89 -12.98 18.84
C ASP A 29 -2.16 -11.59 18.27
N ILE A 30 -1.19 -10.67 18.34
CA ILE A 30 -1.33 -9.33 17.74
C ILE A 30 -1.52 -9.41 16.23
N THR A 31 -0.95 -10.43 15.57
CA THR A 31 -1.05 -10.61 14.12
C THR A 31 -2.49 -10.81 13.68
N LYS A 32 -3.32 -11.45 14.53
CA LYS A 32 -4.77 -11.62 14.30
C LYS A 32 -5.53 -10.30 14.24
N ARG A 33 -4.98 -9.21 14.79
CA ARG A 33 -5.58 -7.86 14.75
C ARG A 33 -5.10 -7.03 13.56
N LEU A 34 -4.01 -7.42 12.92
CA LEU A 34 -3.41 -6.70 11.80
C LEU A 34 -3.91 -7.22 10.44
N VAL A 35 -4.52 -8.40 10.36
CA VAL A 35 -4.94 -9.03 9.08
C VAL A 35 -6.24 -8.50 8.46
N ASP A 36 -7.04 -7.69 9.16
CA ASP A 36 -8.40 -7.31 8.74
C ASP A 36 -8.47 -5.90 8.09
N GLY A 37 -7.38 -5.41 7.49
CA GLY A 37 -7.33 -4.11 6.81
C GLY A 37 -8.25 -3.99 5.59
N MET A 38 -8.33 -2.78 5.01
CA MET A 38 -9.15 -2.51 3.81
C MET A 38 -8.71 -3.36 2.60
N LEU A 39 -7.40 -3.62 2.50
CA LEU A 39 -6.78 -4.43 1.47
C LEU A 39 -6.40 -5.80 2.05
N CYS A 40 -7.37 -6.63 2.39
CA CYS A 40 -7.17 -8.05 2.68
C CYS A 40 -8.24 -8.89 1.97
N GLU A 41 -7.97 -10.17 1.71
CA GLU A 41 -8.91 -11.06 1.02
C GLU A 41 -10.30 -11.04 1.67
N LYS A 42 -10.35 -11.16 3.00
CA LYS A 42 -11.60 -11.16 3.75
C LYS A 42 -12.43 -9.90 3.54
N SER A 43 -11.80 -8.72 3.53
CA SER A 43 -12.48 -7.44 3.31
C SER A 43 -12.92 -7.27 1.85
N ILE A 44 -12.04 -7.62 0.90
CA ILE A 44 -12.27 -7.47 -0.55
C ILE A 44 -13.35 -8.44 -1.04
N MET A 45 -13.36 -9.68 -0.55
CA MET A 45 -14.28 -10.72 -1.01
C MET A 45 -15.66 -10.65 -0.33
N LYS A 46 -15.77 -9.99 0.82
CA LYS A 46 -17.04 -9.89 1.57
C LYS A 46 -18.07 -8.96 0.93
N SER A 47 -17.64 -8.00 0.10
CA SER A 47 -18.54 -7.01 -0.51
C SER A 47 -17.99 -6.46 -1.81
N ASP A 48 -18.88 -6.17 -2.76
CA ASP A 48 -18.53 -5.46 -3.99
C ASP A 48 -18.20 -3.98 -3.76
N LEU A 49 -18.34 -3.45 -2.54
CA LEU A 49 -18.06 -2.05 -2.22
C LEU A 49 -16.66 -1.63 -2.69
N PHE A 50 -15.64 -2.49 -2.49
CA PHE A 50 -14.28 -2.21 -2.92
C PHE A 50 -14.17 -2.07 -4.45
N LYS A 51 -14.82 -2.96 -5.21
CA LYS A 51 -14.93 -2.87 -6.67
C LYS A 51 -15.75 -1.66 -7.13
N GLN A 52 -16.82 -1.32 -6.42
CA GLN A 52 -17.63 -0.15 -6.75
C GLN A 52 -16.86 1.16 -6.54
N MET A 53 -16.06 1.26 -5.48
CA MET A 53 -15.25 2.44 -5.20
C MET A 53 -14.07 2.58 -6.16
N PHE A 54 -13.31 1.52 -6.39
CA PHE A 54 -12.03 1.59 -7.12
C PHE A 54 -12.09 1.00 -8.54
N GLY A 55 -12.91 -0.03 -8.74
CA GLY A 55 -13.06 -0.70 -10.04
C GLY A 55 -13.68 0.21 -11.11
N VAL A 56 -14.56 1.14 -10.74
CA VAL A 56 -15.12 2.13 -11.68
C VAL A 56 -14.01 2.99 -12.28
N MET A 57 -13.07 3.48 -11.47
CA MET A 57 -11.94 4.27 -11.96
C MET A 57 -11.05 3.45 -12.90
N LEU A 58 -10.80 2.18 -12.56
CA LEU A 58 -10.05 1.26 -13.42
C LEU A 58 -10.74 1.03 -14.76
N LYS A 59 -12.07 0.90 -14.79
CA LYS A 59 -12.85 0.76 -16.02
C LYS A 59 -12.72 1.99 -16.92
N TYR A 60 -12.82 3.18 -16.34
CA TYR A 60 -12.60 4.43 -17.09
C TYR A 60 -11.19 4.51 -17.67
N LEU A 61 -10.17 4.13 -16.88
CA LEU A 61 -8.79 4.06 -17.36
C LEU A 61 -8.64 3.05 -18.52
N ALA A 62 -9.25 1.87 -18.40
CA ALA A 62 -9.22 0.85 -19.45
C ALA A 62 -9.83 1.35 -20.76
N ASN A 63 -11.01 1.98 -20.69
CA ASN A 63 -11.70 2.57 -21.84
C ASN A 63 -10.87 3.69 -22.50
N ASN A 64 -10.27 4.57 -21.71
CA ASN A 64 -9.43 5.65 -22.23
C ASN A 64 -8.16 5.10 -22.89
N ALA A 65 -7.49 4.13 -22.24
CA ALA A 65 -6.30 3.49 -22.77
C ALA A 65 -6.56 2.76 -24.10
N ALA A 66 -7.78 2.25 -24.32
CA ALA A 66 -8.15 1.61 -25.58
C ALA A 66 -8.14 2.58 -26.78
N GLY A 67 -8.29 3.88 -26.53
CA GLY A 67 -8.23 4.92 -27.55
C GLY A 67 -6.82 5.49 -27.81
N TRP A 68 -5.82 5.11 -27.01
CA TRP A 68 -4.46 5.61 -27.16
C TRP A 68 -3.66 4.74 -28.14
N PRO A 69 -3.07 5.32 -29.21
CA PRO A 69 -2.29 4.55 -30.17
C PRO A 69 -1.14 3.77 -29.50
N GLY A 70 -1.10 2.46 -29.69
CA GLY A 70 -0.05 1.59 -29.12
C GLY A 70 -0.33 1.07 -27.71
N PHE A 71 -1.49 1.36 -27.12
CA PHE A 71 -1.88 0.92 -25.77
C PHE A 71 -2.91 -0.22 -25.79
N GLU A 72 -3.22 -0.82 -26.94
CA GLU A 72 -4.27 -1.82 -27.10
C GLU A 72 -4.07 -3.02 -26.15
N LYS A 73 -2.83 -3.50 -26.03
CA LYS A 73 -2.48 -4.58 -25.10
C LYS A 73 -2.59 -4.17 -23.63
N ILE A 74 -2.31 -2.90 -23.31
CA ILE A 74 -2.47 -2.36 -21.95
C ILE A 74 -3.95 -2.26 -21.61
N ALA A 75 -4.77 -1.73 -22.52
CA ALA A 75 -6.22 -1.66 -22.37
C ALA A 75 -6.84 -3.03 -22.13
N GLN A 76 -6.44 -4.05 -22.91
CA GLN A 76 -6.88 -5.44 -22.70
C GLN A 76 -6.53 -5.96 -21.29
N LYS A 77 -5.32 -5.69 -20.80
CA LYS A 77 -4.93 -6.07 -19.43
C LYS A 77 -5.73 -5.33 -18.36
N LEU A 78 -6.03 -4.05 -18.57
CA LEU A 78 -6.82 -3.24 -17.64
C LEU A 78 -8.28 -3.72 -17.59
N HIS A 79 -8.88 -4.07 -18.74
CA HIS A 79 -10.19 -4.69 -18.80
C HIS A 79 -10.21 -6.05 -18.10
N HIS A 80 -9.22 -6.90 -18.36
CA HIS A 80 -9.08 -8.17 -17.66
C HIS A 80 -8.95 -7.98 -16.13
N PHE A 81 -8.19 -6.98 -15.70
CA PHE A 81 -8.07 -6.64 -14.29
C PHE A 81 -9.42 -6.18 -13.71
N HIS A 82 -10.14 -5.28 -14.39
CA HIS A 82 -11.46 -4.85 -13.95
C HIS A 82 -12.45 -6.02 -13.80
N ASP A 83 -12.46 -6.95 -14.75
CA ASP A 83 -13.38 -8.09 -14.72
C ASP A 83 -13.07 -9.03 -13.56
N ASN A 84 -11.79 -9.14 -13.19
CA ASN A 84 -11.28 -10.00 -12.11
C ASN A 84 -10.85 -9.20 -10.86
N PHE A 85 -11.39 -7.99 -10.67
CA PHE A 85 -10.88 -7.00 -9.71
C PHE A 85 -10.66 -7.54 -8.30
N ASN A 86 -11.72 -8.07 -7.66
CA ASN A 86 -11.65 -8.56 -6.29
C ASN A 86 -10.64 -9.72 -6.14
N ILE A 87 -10.66 -10.68 -7.06
CA ILE A 87 -9.77 -11.84 -7.02
C ILE A 87 -8.31 -11.42 -7.15
N ILE A 88 -8.01 -10.49 -8.06
CA ILE A 88 -6.64 -10.00 -8.25
C ILE A 88 -6.20 -9.18 -7.04
N CYS A 89 -7.03 -8.27 -6.53
CA CYS A 89 -6.69 -7.47 -5.35
C CYS A 89 -6.50 -8.33 -4.10
N ALA A 90 -7.37 -9.31 -3.84
CA ALA A 90 -7.23 -10.24 -2.71
C ALA A 90 -5.91 -11.02 -2.77
N ARG A 91 -5.55 -11.56 -3.95
CA ARG A 91 -4.29 -12.29 -4.15
C ARG A 91 -3.02 -11.43 -4.01
N LEU A 92 -3.14 -10.12 -4.19
CA LEU A 92 -2.03 -9.17 -4.05
C LEU A 92 -1.88 -8.66 -2.63
N ALA A 93 -2.97 -8.66 -1.86
CA ALA A 93 -3.01 -8.20 -0.49
C ALA A 93 -2.44 -9.24 0.50
N ASP A 94 -2.81 -10.50 0.33
CA ASP A 94 -2.51 -11.53 1.32
C ASP A 94 -1.09 -12.11 1.14
N HIS A 95 -0.46 -12.41 2.29
CA HIS A 95 0.81 -13.14 2.29
C HIS A 95 0.59 -14.57 1.78
N ARG A 96 1.65 -15.15 1.21
CA ARG A 96 1.62 -16.52 0.70
C ARG A 96 2.24 -17.49 1.68
N GLU A 97 1.81 -18.73 1.62
CA GLU A 97 2.49 -19.81 2.33
C GLU A 97 3.94 -19.90 1.83
N GLY A 98 4.90 -19.86 2.78
CA GLY A 98 6.33 -19.88 2.48
C GLY A 98 6.99 -18.52 2.27
N ASP A 99 6.26 -17.41 2.41
CA ASP A 99 6.89 -16.08 2.38
C ASP A 99 7.94 -15.93 3.48
N ARG A 100 9.15 -15.49 3.10
CA ARG A 100 10.27 -15.31 4.04
C ARG A 100 10.04 -14.20 5.06
N PHE A 101 9.31 -13.16 4.66
CA PHE A 101 9.06 -11.98 5.47
C PHE A 101 7.59 -11.61 5.39
N VAL A 102 6.92 -11.70 6.53
CA VAL A 102 5.55 -11.20 6.71
C VAL A 102 5.65 -10.00 7.65
N VAL A 103 5.20 -8.84 7.15
CA VAL A 103 5.39 -7.54 7.79
C VAL A 103 4.08 -6.76 7.76
N MET A 104 3.91 -5.86 8.71
CA MET A 104 2.82 -4.89 8.69
C MET A 104 3.14 -3.75 7.71
N ASN A 105 2.23 -3.48 6.79
CA ASN A 105 2.24 -2.36 5.88
C ASN A 105 1.43 -1.19 6.43
N HIS A 106 1.83 0.04 6.06
CA HIS A 106 1.05 1.24 6.38
C HIS A 106 -0.33 1.24 5.70
N GLY A 107 -0.43 0.64 4.52
CA GLY A 107 -1.67 0.54 3.73
C GLY A 107 -1.99 1.76 2.86
N ASP A 108 -1.60 2.97 3.29
CA ASP A 108 -1.76 4.21 2.51
C ASP A 108 -0.51 5.10 2.61
N LEU A 109 0.64 4.60 2.14
CA LEU A 109 1.91 5.35 2.24
C LEU A 109 2.06 6.35 1.10
N THR A 110 1.34 7.46 1.21
CA THR A 110 1.40 8.58 0.27
C THR A 110 2.11 9.79 0.90
N VAL A 111 2.50 10.77 0.08
CA VAL A 111 3.26 11.95 0.56
C VAL A 111 2.53 12.79 1.60
N SER A 112 1.19 12.75 1.63
CA SER A 112 0.37 13.45 2.62
C SER A 112 0.38 12.78 4.00
N ASN A 113 0.68 11.48 4.06
CA ASN A 113 0.66 10.68 5.29
C ASN A 113 2.05 10.60 5.93
N ILE A 114 2.96 11.51 5.54
CA ILE A 114 4.33 11.58 6.01
C ILE A 114 4.58 12.99 6.53
N MET A 115 4.87 13.12 7.82
CA MET A 115 5.27 14.38 8.42
C MET A 115 6.79 14.41 8.58
N TYR A 116 7.41 15.51 8.16
CA TYR A 116 8.84 15.73 8.26
C TYR A 116 9.17 16.76 9.33
N ALA A 117 10.25 16.50 10.06
CA ALA A 117 10.90 17.50 10.92
C ALA A 117 12.11 18.10 10.19
N TYR A 118 12.40 19.37 10.46
CA TYR A 118 13.53 20.13 9.90
C TYR A 118 14.26 20.81 11.05
N ASP A 119 14.96 20.00 11.84
CA ASP A 119 15.54 20.46 13.10
C ASP A 119 16.96 21.04 12.94
N ASP A 120 17.59 20.93 11.76
CA ASP A 120 18.94 21.46 11.49
C ASP A 120 18.87 22.90 10.94
N PRO A 121 19.22 23.94 11.73
CA PRO A 121 19.17 25.31 11.27
C PRO A 121 20.19 25.62 10.16
N LYS A 122 21.25 24.80 10.02
CA LYS A 122 22.25 24.95 8.96
C LYS A 122 21.76 24.39 7.63
N GLN A 123 20.78 23.49 7.66
CA GLN A 123 20.18 22.86 6.47
C GLN A 123 18.65 22.90 6.54
N PRO A 124 18.02 24.09 6.55
CA PRO A 124 16.59 24.24 6.83
C PRO A 124 15.66 23.59 5.80
N LYS A 125 16.19 23.18 4.64
CA LYS A 125 15.45 22.48 3.58
C LYS A 125 15.63 20.95 3.62
N LYS A 126 16.56 20.45 4.42
CA LYS A 126 16.85 19.01 4.53
C LYS A 126 16.08 18.44 5.73
N PRO A 127 15.22 17.44 5.52
CA PRO A 127 14.50 16.83 6.62
C PRO A 127 15.48 16.05 7.53
N THR A 128 15.24 16.11 8.84
CA THR A 128 16.01 15.40 9.87
C THR A 128 15.33 14.11 10.30
N ARG A 129 14.00 14.06 10.22
CA ARG A 129 13.17 12.91 10.61
C ARG A 129 11.89 12.88 9.78
N ALA A 130 11.38 11.68 9.54
CA ALA A 130 10.03 11.44 9.05
C ALA A 130 9.25 10.60 10.08
N ILE A 131 7.95 10.85 10.19
CA ILE A 131 7.01 9.97 10.88
C ILE A 131 5.82 9.70 9.95
N PHE A 132 5.28 8.49 10.03
CA PHE A 132 4.05 8.15 9.32
C PHE A 132 2.84 8.45 10.22
N VAL A 133 1.74 8.82 9.59
CA VAL A 133 0.44 9.10 10.23
C VAL A 133 -0.65 8.45 9.40
N ASP A 134 -1.87 8.33 9.95
CA ASP A 134 -3.03 7.78 9.21
C ASP A 134 -2.92 6.25 8.96
N PHE A 135 -2.87 5.48 10.06
CA PHE A 135 -2.73 4.02 10.05
C PHE A 135 -4.06 3.24 9.95
N GLN A 136 -5.17 3.90 9.64
CA GLN A 136 -6.52 3.30 9.64
C GLN A 136 -6.71 2.16 8.63
N VAL A 137 -5.85 2.08 7.62
CA VAL A 137 -5.86 1.01 6.60
C VAL A 137 -4.62 0.10 6.68
N SER A 138 -3.83 0.20 7.75
CA SER A 138 -2.66 -0.67 7.91
C SER A 138 -3.05 -2.13 8.07
N PHE A 139 -2.21 -3.03 7.54
CA PHE A 139 -2.42 -4.48 7.56
C PHE A 139 -1.10 -5.24 7.62
#